data_AF-A4EQ50-F1
#
_entry.id   AF-A4EQ50-F1
#
_cell.length_a   1.000
_cell.length_b   1.000
_cell.length_c   1.000
_cell.angle_alpha   90.00
_cell.angle_beta   90.00
_cell.angle_gamma   90.00
#
_symmetry.space_group_name_H-M   'P 1'
#
loop_
_entity.id
_entity.type
_entity.pdbx_description
1 polymer ?
#
loop_
_entity_poly.entity_id
_entity_poly.type
_entity_poly.pdbx_seq_one_letter_code
_entity_poly.pdbx_strand_id
1 'polypeptide(L)'
;MVEVEIGAFQAERGTTQRICFNVVVEITPLPKDLDDDVDRILSYDRVSEAIAHELAAERLNLLETLAERVAERILLEPQAVRVFVRIEKLDRGPGALGVEIVRSQDQVSHTVAEDEPPHPRLMYLSNAAIDSGNVSAWIDQMECRQRPLILCVGAHPLETPKTGHKWTQRRIDLLSIEQNAWRLAAKDDRCVVVATRTELDWAMKNGQICVWAPSKIVLDAVDGPSEAPTESVALASWFAATFEAGEMIVIGAELPASPQVPLRAVDVEQTQL
;
A
#
# COMPACT_ATOMS: atom_id res chain seq x y z
N MET A 1 7.47 7.54 -22.89
CA MET A 1 5.99 7.51 -22.88
C MET A 1 5.57 6.14 -22.41
N VAL A 2 4.60 6.07 -21.52
CA VAL A 2 4.13 4.81 -20.91
C VAL A 2 2.61 4.80 -20.83
N GLU A 3 2.00 3.62 -20.89
CA GLU A 3 0.58 3.44 -20.61
C GLU A 3 0.41 3.06 -19.15
N VAL A 4 -0.36 3.84 -18.41
CA VAL A 4 -0.64 3.54 -17.00
C VAL A 4 -2.06 3.92 -16.63
N GLU A 5 -2.65 3.14 -15.74
CA GLU A 5 -3.87 3.52 -15.07
C GLU A 5 -3.53 4.62 -14.03
N ILE A 6 -3.94 5.87 -14.26
CA ILE A 6 -3.80 6.97 -13.28
C ILE A 6 -4.97 7.95 -13.35
N GLY A 7 -5.49 8.37 -12.20
CA GLY A 7 -6.50 9.43 -12.16
C GLY A 7 -7.50 9.35 -11.03
N ALA A 8 -7.97 10.53 -10.59
CA ALA A 8 -8.91 10.70 -9.50
C ALA A 8 -10.37 10.51 -9.93
N PHE A 9 -10.69 10.60 -11.23
CA PHE A 9 -12.07 10.48 -11.70
C PHE A 9 -12.49 9.02 -11.83
N GLN A 10 -13.77 8.72 -11.52
CA GLN A 10 -14.31 7.36 -11.65
C GLN A 10 -14.22 6.82 -13.09
N ALA A 11 -14.36 7.70 -14.09
CA ALA A 11 -14.22 7.33 -15.49
C ALA A 11 -12.78 6.92 -15.88
N GLU A 12 -11.78 7.24 -15.06
CA GLU A 12 -10.38 6.87 -15.27
C GLU A 12 -9.99 5.56 -14.57
N ARG A 13 -10.94 4.89 -13.90
CA ARG A 13 -10.70 3.60 -13.24
C ARG A 13 -10.89 2.45 -14.21
N GLY A 14 -9.94 1.51 -14.21
CA GLY A 14 -9.90 0.37 -15.12
C GLY A 14 -9.58 0.72 -16.57
N THR A 15 -9.04 1.92 -16.84
CA THR A 15 -8.63 2.35 -18.18
C THR A 15 -7.20 2.90 -18.15
N THR A 16 -6.33 2.39 -19.03
CA THR A 16 -4.97 2.91 -19.19
C THR A 16 -4.97 4.20 -20.00
N GLN A 17 -4.06 5.12 -19.66
CA GLN A 17 -3.85 6.38 -20.37
C GLN A 17 -2.37 6.52 -20.73
N ARG A 18 -2.09 7.15 -21.87
CA ARG A 18 -0.73 7.47 -22.31
C ARG A 18 -0.22 8.68 -21.54
N ILE A 19 0.84 8.46 -20.77
CA ILE A 19 1.53 9.46 -20.00
C ILE A 19 2.90 9.75 -20.61
N CYS A 20 3.18 11.04 -20.83
CA CYS A 20 4.49 11.52 -21.24
C CYS A 20 5.27 12.03 -20.02
N PHE A 21 6.50 11.59 -19.90
CA PHE A 21 7.44 12.07 -18.88
C PHE A 21 8.56 12.84 -19.58
N ASN A 22 8.79 14.08 -19.16
CA ASN A 22 9.98 14.83 -19.52
C ASN A 22 10.77 15.06 -18.23
N VAL A 23 11.96 14.48 -18.16
CA VAL A 23 12.81 14.53 -16.98
C VAL A 23 14.14 15.18 -17.36
N VAL A 24 14.53 16.20 -16.59
CA VAL A 24 15.85 16.82 -16.70
C VAL A 24 16.52 16.71 -15.34
N VAL A 25 17.71 16.12 -15.30
CA VAL A 25 18.51 16.00 -14.08
C VAL A 25 19.75 16.86 -14.23
N GLU A 26 19.93 17.80 -13.31
CA GLU A 26 21.20 18.46 -13.10
C GLU A 26 22.08 17.57 -12.23
N ILE A 27 23.25 17.22 -12.76
CA ILE A 27 24.19 16.33 -12.10
C ILE A 27 25.43 17.07 -11.61
N THR A 28 26.11 16.49 -10.63
CA THR A 28 27.44 16.93 -10.22
C THR A 28 28.41 16.92 -11.41
N PRO A 29 29.42 17.81 -11.45
CA PRO A 29 30.43 17.80 -12.49
C PRO A 29 31.07 16.41 -12.64
N LEU A 30 31.18 15.95 -13.88
CA LEU A 30 31.74 14.64 -14.18
C LEU A 30 33.21 14.56 -13.72
N PRO A 31 33.66 13.42 -13.18
CA PRO A 31 35.06 13.18 -12.89
C PRO A 31 35.94 13.42 -14.13
N LYS A 32 37.13 13.99 -13.95
CA LYS A 32 38.06 14.29 -15.06
C LYS A 32 38.60 13.03 -15.75
N ASP A 33 38.49 11.89 -15.09
CA ASP A 33 38.97 10.57 -15.49
C ASP A 33 37.82 9.64 -15.92
N LEU A 34 36.71 10.20 -16.43
CA LEU A 34 35.48 9.46 -16.75
C LEU A 34 35.71 8.24 -17.66
N ASP A 35 36.73 8.28 -18.53
CA ASP A 35 37.12 7.23 -19.50
C ASP A 35 35.94 6.59 -20.27
N ASP A 36 34.88 7.36 -20.49
CA ASP A 36 33.61 6.94 -21.12
C ASP A 36 32.91 5.77 -20.40
N ASP A 37 33.13 5.64 -19.09
CA ASP A 37 32.51 4.63 -18.25
C ASP A 37 31.07 5.02 -17.88
N VAL A 38 30.11 4.27 -18.44
CA VAL A 38 28.67 4.46 -18.25
C VAL A 38 28.26 4.24 -16.80
N ASP A 39 29.00 3.43 -16.03
CA ASP A 39 28.69 3.14 -14.62
C ASP A 39 29.03 4.33 -13.70
N ARG A 40 29.80 5.31 -14.20
CA ARG A 40 30.22 6.50 -13.44
C ARG A 40 29.30 7.71 -13.65
N ILE A 41 28.31 7.59 -14.54
CA ILE A 41 27.33 8.64 -14.82
C ILE A 41 25.93 8.23 -14.37
N LEU A 42 25.07 9.23 -14.18
CA LEU A 42 23.64 8.97 -14.06
C LEU A 42 23.10 8.59 -15.44
N SER A 43 22.84 7.30 -15.66
CA SER A 43 22.27 6.82 -16.91
C SER A 43 20.77 7.16 -17.00
N TYR A 44 20.26 7.29 -18.22
CA TYR A 44 18.81 7.42 -18.44
C TYR A 44 18.05 6.13 -18.07
N ASP A 45 18.75 5.00 -17.95
CA ASP A 45 18.16 3.74 -17.47
C ASP A 45 17.76 3.88 -16.00
N ARG A 46 18.60 4.50 -15.15
CA ARG A 46 18.24 4.82 -13.74
C ARG A 46 17.00 5.68 -13.64
N VAL A 47 16.88 6.69 -14.51
CA VAL A 47 15.69 7.55 -14.57
C VAL A 47 14.45 6.73 -14.99
N SER A 48 14.61 5.84 -15.96
CA SER A 48 13.53 4.98 -16.43
C SER A 48 13.12 3.93 -15.38
N GLU A 49 14.08 3.36 -14.66
CA GLU A 49 13.88 2.46 -13.52
C GLU A 49 13.13 3.17 -12.39
N ALA A 50 13.49 4.42 -12.07
CA ALA A 50 12.80 5.21 -11.05
C ALA A 50 11.32 5.43 -11.42
N ILE A 51 11.03 5.76 -12.68
CA ILE A 51 9.65 5.90 -13.17
C ILE A 51 8.93 4.55 -13.10
N ALA A 52 9.53 3.49 -13.63
CA ALA A 52 8.92 2.16 -13.65
C ALA A 52 8.60 1.65 -12.24
N HIS A 53 9.51 1.88 -11.29
CA HIS A 53 9.31 1.49 -9.91
C HIS A 53 8.13 2.22 -9.28
N GLU A 54 8.05 3.55 -9.43
CA GLU A 54 6.93 4.32 -8.84
C GLU A 54 5.59 3.96 -9.45
N LEU A 55 5.55 3.64 -10.75
CA LEU A 55 4.34 3.18 -11.42
C LEU A 55 3.93 1.76 -11.00
N ALA A 56 4.88 0.89 -10.68
CA ALA A 56 4.62 -0.46 -10.19
C ALA A 56 4.22 -0.49 -8.71
N ALA A 57 4.68 0.49 -7.91
CA ALA A 57 4.48 0.50 -6.47
C ALA A 57 3.00 0.67 -6.08
N GLU A 58 2.28 1.62 -6.69
CA GLU A 58 0.90 1.96 -6.33
C GLU A 58 0.19 2.66 -7.48
N ARG A 59 -1.10 2.36 -7.69
CA ARG A 59 -1.94 3.17 -8.56
C ARG A 59 -2.19 4.52 -7.90
N LEU A 60 -1.66 5.57 -8.51
CA LEU A 60 -1.87 6.93 -8.03
C LEU A 60 -3.13 7.59 -8.61
N ASN A 61 -3.71 8.50 -7.83
CA ASN A 61 -4.85 9.32 -8.27
C ASN A 61 -4.38 10.65 -8.90
N LEU A 62 -3.22 11.18 -8.47
CA LEU A 62 -2.73 12.52 -8.77
C LEU A 62 -1.39 12.44 -9.52
N LEU A 63 -1.22 13.28 -10.55
CA LEU A 63 0.06 13.38 -11.28
C LEU A 63 1.12 14.07 -10.41
N GLU A 64 0.68 14.97 -9.53
CA GLU A 64 1.48 15.69 -8.55
C GLU A 64 2.23 14.72 -7.65
N THR A 65 1.53 13.74 -7.07
CA THR A 65 2.13 12.72 -6.21
C THR A 65 3.12 11.85 -6.97
N LEU A 66 2.80 11.48 -8.21
CA LEU A 66 3.70 10.69 -9.05
C LEU A 66 4.98 11.47 -9.39
N ALA A 67 4.83 12.74 -9.77
CA ALA A 67 5.96 13.60 -10.07
C ALA A 67 6.88 13.75 -8.85
N GLU A 68 6.28 13.93 -7.66
CA GLU A 68 7.02 14.04 -6.40
C GLU A 68 7.83 12.78 -6.11
N ARG A 69 7.21 11.60 -6.10
CA ARG A 69 7.91 10.34 -5.80
C ARG A 69 8.99 10.01 -6.81
N VAL A 70 8.74 10.27 -8.10
CA VAL A 70 9.75 10.10 -9.16
C VAL A 70 10.94 11.04 -8.91
N ALA A 71 10.68 12.31 -8.57
CA ALA A 71 11.74 13.27 -8.27
C ALA A 71 12.57 12.86 -7.04
N GLU A 72 11.92 12.48 -5.94
CA GLU A 72 12.58 12.00 -4.72
C GLU A 72 13.46 10.77 -4.99
N ARG A 73 12.96 9.82 -5.78
CA ARG A 73 13.71 8.61 -6.13
C ARG A 73 14.93 8.89 -7.00
N ILE A 74 14.80 9.76 -8.00
CA ILE A 74 15.95 10.16 -8.84
C ILE A 74 17.01 10.87 -8.00
N LEU A 75 16.61 11.66 -7.01
CA LEU A 75 17.53 12.36 -6.10
C LEU A 75 18.23 11.43 -5.09
N LEU A 76 17.88 10.13 -5.03
CA LEU A 76 18.67 9.13 -4.30
C LEU A 76 19.99 8.80 -4.99
N GLU A 77 20.09 9.05 -6.31
CA GLU A 77 21.32 8.80 -7.06
C GLU A 77 22.41 9.80 -6.65
N PRO A 78 23.63 9.35 -6.30
CA PRO A 78 24.67 10.21 -5.74
C PRO A 78 25.06 11.42 -6.61
N GLN A 79 24.92 11.28 -7.93
CA GLN A 79 25.26 12.33 -8.89
C GLN A 79 24.16 13.37 -9.07
N ALA A 80 22.92 13.12 -8.64
CA ALA A 80 21.77 14.00 -8.90
C ALA A 80 21.72 15.17 -7.90
N VAL A 81 21.74 16.40 -8.41
CA VAL A 81 21.71 17.63 -7.60
C VAL A 81 20.30 18.24 -7.58
N ARG A 82 19.66 18.27 -8.75
CA ARG A 82 18.33 18.84 -8.94
C ARG A 82 17.64 18.14 -10.10
N VAL A 83 16.33 17.93 -9.98
CA VAL A 83 15.51 17.29 -11.02
C VAL A 83 14.30 18.14 -11.36
N PHE A 84 13.98 18.19 -12.64
CA PHE A 84 12.76 18.76 -13.20
C PHE A 84 11.95 17.60 -13.75
N VAL A 85 10.73 17.42 -13.23
CA VAL A 85 9.84 16.35 -13.66
C VAL A 85 8.57 16.97 -14.20
N ARG A 86 8.32 16.78 -15.50
CA ARG A 86 7.06 17.14 -16.15
C ARG A 86 6.32 15.88 -16.57
N ILE A 87 5.07 15.76 -16.15
CA ILE A 87 4.20 14.61 -16.46
C ILE A 87 2.94 15.13 -17.14
N GLU A 88 2.62 14.59 -18.32
CA GLU A 88 1.48 15.02 -19.13
C GLU A 88 0.58 13.83 -19.51
N LYS A 89 -0.74 14.03 -19.41
CA LYS A 89 -1.76 13.15 -19.97
C LYS A 89 -2.01 13.53 -21.43
N LEU A 90 -1.79 12.58 -22.34
CA LEU A 90 -1.93 12.82 -23.79
C LEU A 90 -3.35 12.58 -24.30
N ASP A 91 -4.18 11.86 -23.55
CA ASP A 91 -5.50 11.42 -24.01
C ASP A 91 -6.66 12.29 -23.50
N ARG A 92 -6.36 13.37 -22.75
CA ARG A 92 -7.40 14.18 -22.08
C ARG A 92 -7.53 15.58 -22.68
N GLY A 93 -8.62 15.80 -23.40
CA GLY A 93 -9.02 17.11 -23.90
C GLY A 93 -8.12 17.64 -25.02
N PRO A 94 -8.32 18.90 -25.46
CA PRO A 94 -7.46 19.52 -26.47
C PRO A 94 -6.13 19.94 -25.83
N GLY A 95 -5.06 19.19 -26.11
CA GLY A 95 -3.69 19.50 -25.69
C GLY A 95 -3.11 18.49 -24.70
N ALA A 96 -1.87 18.72 -24.27
CA ALA A 96 -1.20 17.95 -23.23
C ALA A 96 -1.38 18.68 -21.89
N LEU A 97 -2.15 18.08 -20.97
CA LEU A 97 -2.39 18.63 -19.63
C LEU A 97 -1.60 17.82 -18.61
N GLY A 98 -0.95 18.51 -17.68
CA GLY A 98 0.05 17.88 -16.83
C GLY A 98 0.49 18.75 -15.66
N VAL A 99 1.54 18.29 -15.01
CA VAL A 99 2.22 18.99 -13.90
C VAL A 99 3.69 19.08 -14.20
N GLU A 100 4.35 20.12 -13.68
CA GLU A 100 5.80 20.28 -13.73
C GLU A 100 6.29 20.70 -12.36
N ILE A 101 7.26 19.98 -11.83
CA ILE A 101 7.87 20.26 -10.53
C ILE A 101 9.39 20.35 -10.65
N VAL A 102 10.00 21.02 -9.68
CA VAL A 102 11.45 21.08 -9.50
C VAL A 102 11.77 20.67 -8.07
N ARG A 103 12.73 19.76 -7.88
CA ARG A 103 13.22 19.34 -6.57
C ARG A 103 14.73 19.30 -6.57
N SER A 104 15.31 19.79 -5.49
CA SER A 104 16.75 19.78 -5.25
C SER A 104 17.07 18.86 -4.08
N GLN A 105 18.28 18.29 -4.06
CA GLN A 105 18.70 17.33 -3.03
C GLN A 105 18.61 17.90 -1.60
N ASP A 106 18.82 19.21 -1.42
CA ASP A 106 18.69 19.92 -0.14
C ASP A 106 17.24 20.05 0.36
N GLN A 107 16.26 19.84 -0.52
CA GLN A 107 14.84 19.89 -0.20
C GLN A 107 14.27 18.53 0.16
N VAL A 108 14.98 17.45 -0.15
CA VAL A 108 14.54 16.08 0.15
C VAL A 108 15.07 15.69 1.52
N SER A 109 14.17 15.59 2.49
CA SER A 109 14.51 14.96 3.78
C SER A 109 14.64 13.47 3.57
N HIS A 110 15.85 13.02 3.25
CA HIS A 110 16.19 11.61 3.22
C HIS A 110 16.25 11.09 4.67
N THR A 111 15.11 10.76 5.26
CA THR A 111 15.08 9.74 6.32
C THR A 111 15.06 8.38 5.64
N VAL A 112 16.16 8.02 4.98
CA VAL A 112 16.45 6.60 4.72
C VAL A 112 16.96 6.06 6.05
N ALA A 113 16.04 5.79 6.97
CA ALA A 113 16.36 4.85 8.02
C ALA A 113 16.49 3.50 7.32
N GLU A 114 17.71 2.99 7.21
CA GLU A 114 18.04 1.58 6.90
C GLU A 114 17.53 0.64 8.02
N ASP A 115 16.39 0.93 8.63
CA ASP A 115 15.68 -0.04 9.43
C ASP A 115 14.99 -0.96 8.45
N GLU A 116 15.38 -2.23 8.46
CA GLU A 116 14.66 -3.32 7.80
C GLU A 116 13.16 -3.14 8.11
N PRO A 117 12.29 -3.04 7.08
CA PRO A 117 10.89 -2.72 7.30
C PRO A 117 10.31 -3.71 8.31
N PRO A 118 9.60 -3.22 9.33
CA PRO A 118 9.17 -4.09 10.42
C PRO A 118 8.21 -5.13 9.86
N HIS A 119 8.57 -6.42 9.91
CA HIS A 119 7.70 -7.52 9.50
C HIS A 119 6.53 -7.67 10.49
N PRO A 120 5.31 -7.24 10.13
CA PRO A 120 4.20 -7.27 11.07
C PRO A 120 3.72 -8.71 11.31
N ARG A 121 3.01 -8.90 12.41
CA ARG A 121 2.13 -10.05 12.61
C ARG A 121 0.72 -9.64 12.27
N LEU A 122 0.02 -10.48 11.52
CA LEU A 122 -1.39 -10.27 11.25
C LEU A 122 -2.24 -11.18 12.13
N MET A 123 -3.34 -10.64 12.63
CA MET A 123 -4.36 -11.42 13.31
C MET A 123 -5.71 -11.17 12.65
N TYR A 124 -6.23 -12.19 11.97
CA TYR A 124 -7.57 -12.20 11.42
C TYR A 124 -8.57 -12.63 12.49
N LEU A 125 -9.62 -11.83 12.69
CA LEU A 125 -10.71 -12.10 13.63
C LEU A 125 -12.01 -12.31 12.85
N SER A 126 -12.61 -13.50 12.98
CA SER A 126 -13.97 -13.75 12.49
C SER A 126 -15.01 -12.98 13.31
N ASN A 127 -16.25 -12.91 12.84
CA ASN A 127 -17.34 -12.26 13.59
C ASN A 127 -17.55 -12.89 14.97
N ALA A 128 -17.43 -14.21 15.08
CA ALA A 128 -17.50 -14.90 16.37
C ALA A 128 -16.31 -14.53 17.28
N ALA A 129 -15.12 -14.37 16.70
CA ALA A 129 -13.95 -13.90 17.45
C ALA A 129 -14.13 -12.46 17.97
N ILE A 130 -14.66 -11.53 17.16
CA ILE A 130 -14.95 -10.13 17.56
C ILE A 130 -15.97 -10.06 18.71
N ASP A 131 -16.93 -10.99 18.75
CA ASP A 131 -17.93 -11.07 19.81
C ASP A 131 -17.45 -11.81 21.07
N SER A 132 -16.31 -12.49 20.99
CA SER A 132 -15.74 -13.23 22.12
C SER A 132 -15.27 -12.29 23.24
N GLY A 133 -15.36 -12.75 24.48
CA GLY A 133 -14.74 -12.09 25.62
C GLY A 133 -13.21 -12.17 25.61
N ASN A 134 -12.62 -12.96 24.71
CA ASN A 134 -11.19 -13.20 24.62
C ASN A 134 -10.43 -12.16 23.79
N VAL A 135 -11.11 -11.24 23.08
CA VAL A 135 -10.48 -10.28 22.13
C VAL A 135 -9.32 -9.52 22.75
N SER A 136 -9.54 -8.84 23.87
CA SER A 136 -8.48 -8.06 24.53
C SER A 136 -7.34 -8.96 25.03
N ALA A 137 -7.64 -10.17 25.51
CA ALA A 137 -6.62 -11.11 25.97
C ALA A 137 -5.76 -11.65 24.82
N TRP A 138 -6.33 -11.84 23.63
CA TRP A 138 -5.56 -12.18 22.42
C TRP A 138 -4.68 -11.01 21.98
N ILE A 139 -5.20 -9.77 22.02
CA ILE A 139 -4.42 -8.57 21.73
C ILE A 139 -3.25 -8.44 22.72
N ASP A 140 -3.46 -8.67 24.01
CA ASP A 140 -2.40 -8.61 25.03
C ASP A 140 -1.26 -9.60 24.77
N GLN A 141 -1.59 -10.81 24.31
CA GLN A 141 -0.59 -11.83 23.96
C GLN A 141 0.19 -11.48 22.69
N MET A 142 -0.42 -10.71 21.80
CA MET A 142 0.14 -10.33 20.51
C MET A 142 0.80 -8.94 20.53
N GLU A 143 0.65 -8.17 21.60
CA GLU A 143 1.29 -6.88 21.75
C GLU A 143 2.81 -7.06 21.97
N CYS A 144 3.62 -6.72 20.97
CA CYS A 144 5.07 -6.70 21.09
C CYS A 144 5.67 -5.61 20.21
N ARG A 145 6.52 -4.75 20.79
CA ARG A 145 7.15 -3.64 20.04
C ARG A 145 8.05 -4.10 18.90
N GLN A 146 8.61 -5.32 18.99
CA GLN A 146 9.51 -5.86 17.96
C GLN A 146 8.77 -6.39 16.73
N ARG A 147 7.47 -6.69 16.85
CA ARG A 147 6.64 -7.22 15.77
C ARG A 147 5.27 -6.55 15.83
N PRO A 148 5.09 -5.44 15.08
CA PRO A 148 3.83 -4.71 15.05
C PRO A 148 2.65 -5.63 14.74
N LEU A 149 1.49 -5.33 15.31
CA LEU A 149 0.28 -6.11 15.14
C LEU A 149 -0.70 -5.38 14.23
N ILE A 150 -1.11 -6.04 13.15
CA ILE A 150 -2.19 -5.57 12.28
C ILE A 150 -3.36 -6.53 12.39
N LEU A 151 -4.54 -6.00 12.70
CA LEU A 151 -5.78 -6.74 12.82
C LEU A 151 -6.54 -6.67 11.49
N CYS A 152 -7.01 -7.83 11.03
CA CYS A 152 -7.87 -7.96 9.86
C CYS A 152 -9.20 -8.57 10.29
N VAL A 153 -10.27 -8.20 9.59
CA VAL A 153 -11.63 -8.69 9.89
C VAL A 153 -12.35 -9.06 8.61
N GLY A 154 -13.38 -9.88 8.75
CA GLY A 154 -14.32 -10.17 7.66
C GLY A 154 -15.38 -9.09 7.47
N ALA A 155 -16.30 -9.32 6.54
CA ALA A 155 -17.46 -8.45 6.34
C ALA A 155 -18.34 -8.37 7.59
N HIS A 156 -18.95 -7.20 7.82
CA HIS A 156 -19.92 -7.00 8.89
C HIS A 156 -21.11 -7.96 8.71
N PRO A 157 -21.70 -8.50 9.79
CA PRO A 157 -22.81 -9.47 9.69
C PRO A 157 -24.15 -8.86 9.22
N LEU A 158 -24.22 -7.54 9.02
CA LEU A 158 -25.44 -6.91 8.52
C LEU A 158 -25.55 -7.09 7.00
N GLU A 159 -26.78 -7.21 6.52
CA GLU A 159 -27.04 -7.29 5.09
C GLU A 159 -26.59 -6.00 4.39
N THR A 160 -25.88 -6.17 3.28
CA THR A 160 -25.43 -5.07 2.43
C THR A 160 -26.25 -5.00 1.15
N PRO A 161 -26.43 -3.81 0.55
CA PRO A 161 -27.12 -3.68 -0.73
C PRO A 161 -26.48 -4.56 -1.82
N LYS A 162 -27.32 -5.16 -2.68
CA LYS A 162 -26.88 -5.90 -3.86
C LYS A 162 -27.16 -5.08 -5.11
N THR A 163 -26.10 -4.64 -5.78
CA THR A 163 -26.22 -3.70 -6.91
C THR A 163 -26.43 -4.38 -8.25
N GLY A 164 -26.12 -5.67 -8.34
CA GLY A 164 -26.09 -6.42 -9.61
C GLY A 164 -24.95 -6.04 -10.55
N HIS A 165 -24.06 -5.11 -10.15
CA HIS A 165 -22.94 -4.65 -10.97
C HIS A 165 -21.60 -4.89 -10.28
N LYS A 166 -20.69 -5.63 -10.94
CA LYS A 166 -19.45 -6.17 -10.36
C LYS A 166 -18.63 -5.12 -9.59
N TRP A 167 -18.38 -3.96 -10.19
CA TRP A 167 -17.50 -2.94 -9.60
C TRP A 167 -18.13 -2.21 -8.42
N THR A 168 -19.45 -1.99 -8.45
CA THR A 168 -20.14 -1.34 -7.34
C THR A 168 -20.37 -2.32 -6.20
N GLN A 169 -20.63 -3.60 -6.50
CA GLN A 169 -20.70 -4.65 -5.49
C GLN A 169 -19.37 -4.81 -4.77
N ARG A 170 -18.24 -4.87 -5.49
CA ARG A 170 -16.89 -4.95 -4.89
C ARG A 170 -16.64 -3.80 -3.89
N ARG A 171 -17.09 -2.58 -4.21
CA ARG A 171 -16.97 -1.43 -3.31
C ARG A 171 -17.82 -1.59 -2.04
N ILE A 172 -19.05 -2.06 -2.18
CA ILE A 172 -19.94 -2.32 -1.04
C ILE A 172 -19.36 -3.40 -0.14
N ASP A 173 -18.83 -4.47 -0.71
CA ASP A 173 -18.26 -5.57 0.06
C ASP A 173 -17.02 -5.10 0.86
N LEU A 174 -16.16 -4.27 0.25
CA LEU A 174 -15.01 -3.65 0.96
C LEU A 174 -15.47 -2.70 2.08
N LEU A 175 -16.49 -1.87 1.83
CA LEU A 175 -17.07 -0.99 2.86
C LEU A 175 -17.70 -1.78 4.01
N SER A 176 -18.22 -2.99 3.76
CA SER A 176 -18.71 -3.87 4.82
C SER A 176 -17.60 -4.35 5.74
N ILE A 177 -16.42 -4.65 5.19
CA ILE A 177 -15.24 -5.00 5.99
C ILE A 177 -14.80 -3.79 6.83
N GLU A 178 -14.78 -2.59 6.26
CA GLU A 178 -14.46 -1.36 7.01
C GLU A 178 -15.44 -1.07 8.15
N GLN A 179 -16.73 -1.29 7.94
CA GLN A 179 -17.71 -1.19 9.02
C GLN A 179 -17.39 -2.16 10.17
N ASN A 180 -16.95 -3.38 9.85
CA ASN A 180 -16.55 -4.35 10.86
C ASN A 180 -15.23 -3.99 11.53
N ALA A 181 -14.31 -3.32 10.83
CA ALA A 181 -13.08 -2.79 11.41
C ALA A 181 -13.40 -1.76 12.51
N TRP A 182 -14.34 -0.85 12.26
CA TRP A 182 -14.84 0.09 13.27
C TRP A 182 -15.54 -0.60 14.45
N ARG A 183 -16.27 -1.69 14.19
CA ARG A 183 -16.89 -2.51 15.24
C ARG A 183 -15.84 -3.16 16.15
N LEU A 184 -14.75 -3.68 15.59
CA LEU A 184 -13.63 -4.21 16.38
C LEU A 184 -12.90 -3.10 17.13
N ALA A 185 -12.65 -1.95 16.49
CA ALA A 185 -11.99 -0.81 17.13
C ALA A 185 -12.74 -0.30 18.37
N ALA A 186 -14.07 -0.40 18.39
CA ALA A 186 -14.89 -0.07 19.55
C ALA A 186 -14.75 -1.04 20.75
N LYS A 187 -14.06 -2.18 20.59
CA LYS A 187 -13.86 -3.19 21.66
C LYS A 187 -12.63 -2.92 22.52
N ASP A 188 -11.62 -2.23 21.99
CA ASP A 188 -10.34 -1.98 22.67
C ASP A 188 -9.71 -0.69 22.15
N ASP A 189 -9.40 0.26 23.04
CA ASP A 189 -8.90 1.60 22.69
C ASP A 189 -7.55 1.58 21.94
N ARG A 190 -6.81 0.46 21.99
CA ARG A 190 -5.55 0.30 21.23
C ARG A 190 -5.79 0.07 19.74
N CYS A 191 -6.98 -0.37 19.33
CA CYS A 191 -7.31 -0.74 17.96
C CYS A 191 -7.64 0.49 17.11
N VAL A 192 -6.66 1.01 16.36
CA VAL A 192 -6.84 2.19 15.52
C VAL A 192 -7.09 1.79 14.06
N VAL A 193 -8.22 2.22 13.49
CA VAL A 193 -8.55 1.94 12.08
C VAL A 193 -7.67 2.78 11.16
N VAL A 194 -6.99 2.13 10.22
CA VAL A 194 -6.11 2.78 9.22
C VAL A 194 -6.41 2.28 7.82
N ALA A 195 -6.35 3.18 6.84
CA ALA A 195 -6.75 2.88 5.47
C ALA A 195 -5.60 2.99 4.46
N THR A 196 -4.54 3.72 4.77
CA THR A 196 -3.45 4.00 3.83
C THR A 196 -2.17 3.26 4.21
N ARG A 197 -1.29 3.01 3.22
CA ARG A 197 0.05 2.45 3.47
C ARG A 197 0.88 3.33 4.41
N THR A 198 0.85 4.65 4.19
CA THR A 198 1.58 5.62 5.01
C THR A 198 1.15 5.61 6.48
N GLU A 199 -0.16 5.48 6.75
CA GLU A 199 -0.65 5.36 8.13
C GLU A 199 -0.21 4.05 8.77
N LEU A 200 -0.23 2.92 8.04
CA LEU A 200 0.28 1.63 8.52
C LEU A 200 1.76 1.73 8.85
N ASP A 201 2.58 2.28 7.96
CA ASP A 201 4.03 2.43 8.18
C ASP A 201 4.32 3.29 9.41
N TRP A 202 3.60 4.40 9.56
CA TRP A 202 3.73 5.25 10.73
C TRP A 202 3.32 4.52 12.01
N ALA A 203 2.19 3.82 12.01
CA ALA A 203 1.70 3.11 13.18
C ALA A 203 2.63 1.97 13.59
N MET A 204 3.15 1.21 12.63
CA MET A 204 4.15 0.16 12.87
C MET A 204 5.40 0.71 13.55
N LYS A 205 5.95 1.83 13.05
CA LYS A 205 7.12 2.50 13.64
C LYS A 205 6.87 3.05 15.05
N ASN A 206 5.62 3.38 15.37
CA ASN A 206 5.23 3.94 16.68
C ASN A 206 4.65 2.88 17.65
N GLY A 207 4.56 1.62 17.24
CA GLY A 207 4.01 0.53 18.05
C GLY A 207 2.50 0.64 18.29
N GLN A 208 1.76 1.29 17.39
CA GLN A 208 0.30 1.38 17.44
C GLN A 208 -0.31 0.14 16.77
N ILE A 209 -1.31 -0.46 17.41
CA ILE A 209 -2.07 -1.58 16.85
C ILE A 209 -3.06 -1.03 15.83
N CYS A 210 -3.04 -1.59 14.63
CA CYS A 210 -3.88 -1.16 13.54
C CYS A 210 -5.01 -2.14 13.26
N VAL A 211 -6.19 -1.64 12.90
CA VAL A 211 -7.23 -2.41 12.22
C VAL A 211 -7.28 -1.96 10.78
N TRP A 212 -7.06 -2.89 9.85
CA TRP A 212 -6.98 -2.56 8.43
C TRP A 212 -8.36 -2.27 7.81
N ALA A 213 -8.51 -1.07 7.24
CA ALA A 213 -9.62 -0.69 6.39
C ALA A 213 -9.24 -0.88 4.90
N PRO A 214 -9.78 -1.90 4.20
CA PRO A 214 -9.17 -2.38 2.96
C PRO A 214 -9.41 -1.53 1.71
N SER A 215 -10.42 -0.65 1.67
CA SER A 215 -10.87 -0.09 0.38
C SER A 215 -9.77 0.64 -0.36
N LYS A 216 -8.98 1.48 0.34
CA LYS A 216 -7.97 2.29 -0.33
C LYS A 216 -6.85 1.42 -0.89
N ILE A 217 -6.22 0.59 -0.05
CA ILE A 217 -5.10 -0.27 -0.47
C ILE A 217 -5.53 -1.26 -1.56
N VAL A 218 -6.71 -1.86 -1.45
CA VAL A 218 -7.21 -2.82 -2.46
C VAL A 218 -7.53 -2.13 -3.79
N LEU A 219 -8.10 -0.92 -3.77
CA LEU A 219 -8.50 -0.21 -4.99
C LEU A 219 -7.35 0.55 -5.65
N ASP A 220 -6.29 0.85 -4.90
CA ASP A 220 -5.08 1.52 -5.39
C ASP A 220 -3.95 0.48 -5.68
N ALA A 221 -4.18 -0.82 -5.48
CA ALA A 221 -3.20 -1.86 -5.82
C ALA A 221 -3.10 -2.08 -7.34
N VAL A 222 -1.86 -2.10 -7.86
CA VAL A 222 -1.55 -2.49 -9.24
C VAL A 222 -1.81 -3.98 -9.42
N ASP A 223 -1.18 -4.80 -8.57
CA ASP A 223 -1.45 -6.23 -8.42
C ASP A 223 -2.42 -6.47 -7.27
N GLY A 224 -3.68 -6.11 -7.51
CA GLY A 224 -4.76 -6.29 -6.54
C GLY A 224 -5.07 -7.76 -6.23
N PRO A 225 -5.79 -8.03 -5.13
CA PRO A 225 -6.19 -9.39 -4.77
C PRO A 225 -7.07 -9.99 -5.87
N SER A 226 -6.77 -11.24 -6.20
CA SER A 226 -7.50 -12.02 -7.20
C SER A 226 -8.83 -12.54 -6.64
N GLU A 227 -8.87 -12.72 -5.33
CA GLU A 227 -9.94 -13.24 -4.52
C GLU A 227 -11.02 -12.18 -4.30
N ALA A 228 -12.27 -12.63 -4.20
CA ALA A 228 -13.37 -11.72 -3.92
C ALA A 228 -13.25 -11.18 -2.48
N PRO A 229 -13.68 -9.94 -2.19
CA PRO A 229 -13.71 -9.43 -0.82
C PRO A 229 -14.51 -10.30 0.16
N THR A 230 -15.44 -11.12 -0.35
CA THR A 230 -16.17 -12.12 0.43
C THR A 230 -15.27 -13.22 1.00
N GLU A 231 -14.14 -13.50 0.35
CA GLU A 231 -13.09 -14.42 0.82
C GLU A 231 -12.11 -13.68 1.74
N SER A 232 -12.66 -13.11 2.82
CA SER A 232 -11.95 -12.18 3.71
C SER A 232 -10.64 -12.69 4.30
N VAL A 233 -10.49 -13.99 4.59
CA VAL A 233 -9.22 -14.58 5.06
C VAL A 233 -8.18 -14.59 3.94
N ALA A 234 -8.59 -14.88 2.69
CA ALA A 234 -7.69 -14.84 1.55
C ALA A 234 -7.26 -13.41 1.23
N LEU A 235 -8.20 -12.45 1.32
CA LEU A 235 -7.89 -11.02 1.21
C LEU A 235 -6.89 -10.57 2.29
N ALA A 236 -7.06 -11.01 3.53
CA ALA A 236 -6.11 -10.76 4.60
C ALA A 236 -4.74 -11.43 4.32
N SER A 237 -4.71 -12.63 3.74
CA SER A 237 -3.46 -13.29 3.34
C SER A 237 -2.72 -12.55 2.22
N TRP A 238 -3.43 -11.99 1.23
CA TRP A 238 -2.83 -11.15 0.19
C TRP A 238 -2.24 -9.87 0.79
N PHE A 239 -2.96 -9.25 1.72
CA PHE A 239 -2.48 -8.08 2.44
C PHE A 239 -1.25 -8.42 3.30
N ALA A 240 -1.25 -9.59 3.96
CA ALA A 240 -0.11 -10.10 4.71
C ALA A 240 1.16 -10.19 3.85
N ALA A 241 1.03 -10.74 2.65
CA ALA A 241 2.15 -10.87 1.71
C ALA A 241 2.62 -9.50 1.19
N THR A 242 1.69 -8.58 0.96
CA THR A 242 1.99 -7.21 0.51
C THR A 242 2.87 -6.43 1.50
N PHE A 243 2.76 -6.75 2.79
CA PHE A 243 3.54 -6.12 3.87
C PHE A 243 4.60 -7.06 4.47
N GLU A 244 4.93 -8.15 3.77
CA GLU A 244 5.94 -9.12 4.19
C GLU A 244 5.76 -9.60 5.65
N ALA A 245 4.52 -9.89 6.02
CA ALA A 245 4.17 -10.32 7.35
C ALA A 245 4.90 -11.62 7.73
N GLY A 246 5.46 -11.67 8.94
CA GLY A 246 6.18 -12.84 9.42
C GLY A 246 5.27 -14.04 9.70
N GLU A 247 4.00 -13.77 10.03
CA GLU A 247 2.94 -14.77 10.21
C GLU A 247 1.55 -14.11 10.15
N MET A 248 0.53 -14.92 9.86
CA MET A 248 -0.86 -14.55 10.07
C MET A 248 -1.61 -15.62 10.88
N ILE A 249 -2.26 -15.17 11.96
CA ILE A 249 -3.08 -15.99 12.85
C ILE A 249 -4.54 -15.79 12.47
N VAL A 250 -5.27 -16.88 12.26
CA VAL A 250 -6.69 -16.85 11.85
C VAL A 250 -7.53 -17.39 13.00
N ILE A 251 -8.31 -16.53 13.65
CA ILE A 251 -9.17 -16.90 14.78
C ILE A 251 -10.61 -17.08 14.32
N GLY A 252 -11.14 -18.30 14.49
CA GLY A 252 -12.53 -18.63 14.23
C GLY A 252 -12.95 -18.62 12.76
N ALA A 253 -12.02 -18.91 11.85
CA ALA A 253 -12.27 -19.05 10.42
C ALA A 253 -11.35 -20.10 9.78
N GLU A 254 -11.74 -20.63 8.63
CA GLU A 254 -10.93 -21.59 7.87
C GLU A 254 -9.76 -20.90 7.17
N LEU A 255 -8.65 -21.62 7.02
CA LEU A 255 -7.47 -21.15 6.28
C LEU A 255 -7.78 -21.12 4.77
N PRO A 256 -7.21 -20.16 4.03
CA PRO A 256 -7.35 -20.10 2.58
C PRO A 256 -6.63 -21.30 1.93
N ALA A 257 -7.11 -21.73 0.77
CA ALA A 257 -6.54 -22.87 0.05
C ALA A 257 -5.10 -22.66 -0.43
N SER A 258 -4.67 -21.40 -0.61
CA SER A 258 -3.33 -21.04 -1.09
C SER A 258 -2.76 -19.90 -0.24
N PRO A 259 -2.16 -20.21 0.93
CA PRO A 259 -1.57 -19.20 1.79
C PRO A 259 -0.33 -18.57 1.13
N GLN A 260 -0.23 -17.24 1.21
CA GLN A 260 0.93 -16.49 0.72
C GLN A 260 1.97 -16.20 1.82
N VAL A 261 1.61 -16.43 3.08
CA VAL A 261 2.46 -16.28 4.27
C VAL A 261 2.24 -17.46 5.23
N PRO A 262 3.11 -17.71 6.21
CA PRO A 262 2.87 -18.73 7.23
C PRO A 262 1.56 -18.48 7.99
N LEU A 263 0.66 -19.46 7.99
CA LEU A 263 -0.67 -19.37 8.65
C LEU A 263 -0.85 -20.39 9.76
N ARG A 264 -1.58 -19.99 10.80
CA ARG A 264 -2.14 -20.92 11.79
C ARG A 264 -3.58 -20.56 12.14
N ALA A 265 -4.43 -21.59 12.23
CA ALA A 265 -5.80 -21.44 12.69
C ALA A 265 -5.89 -21.61 14.21
N VAL A 266 -6.75 -20.83 14.84
CA VAL A 266 -7.04 -20.88 16.27
C VAL A 266 -8.56 -20.88 16.47
N ASP A 267 -9.03 -21.71 17.38
CA ASP A 267 -10.45 -21.78 17.73
C ASP A 267 -10.87 -20.57 18.58
N VAL A 268 -12.14 -20.14 18.45
CA VAL A 268 -12.67 -18.97 19.20
C VAL A 268 -12.66 -19.19 20.72
N GLU A 269 -12.75 -20.44 21.16
CA GLU A 269 -12.73 -20.81 22.58
C GLU A 269 -11.31 -20.87 23.14
N GLN A 270 -10.28 -20.88 22.28
CA GLN A 270 -8.89 -20.99 22.72
C GLN A 270 -8.39 -19.67 23.28
N THR A 271 -8.08 -19.65 24.59
CA THR A 271 -7.65 -18.43 25.29
C THR A 271 -6.16 -18.10 25.11
N GLN A 272 -5.31 -19.08 24.74
CA GLN A 272 -3.87 -18.88 24.55
C GLN A 272 -3.46 -19.03 23.09
N LEU A 273 -2.67 -18.07 22.59
CA LEU A 273 -2.17 -18.05 21.21
C LEU A 273 -0.79 -18.68 21.09
#